data_AF-A0A1H0E921-F1
#
_entry.id   AF-A0A1H0E921-F1
#
_cell.length_a   1.000
_cell.length_b   1.000
_cell.length_c   1.000
_cell.angle_alpha   90.00
_cell.angle_beta   90.00
_cell.angle_gamma   90.00
#
_symmetry.space_group_name_H-M   'P 1'
#
loop_
_entity.id
_entity.type
_entity.pdbx_description
1 polymer ?
#
loop_
_entity_poly.entity_id
_entity_poly.type
_entity_poly.pdbx_seq_one_letter_code
_entity_poly.pdbx_strand_id
1 'polypeptide(L)'
;MLKNFKLETDRSGLVDVTSFVEDALKESGVQDGLLLVSVPHSTAAVTVVSPWDVLGLEDVHDEICRLVPTRIDFKHQYDTPQDAAGHVKAALVGHSKSFFIDQGKLGLGHSQKIYFWEFDGPRSRSVHVKVIKS
;
A
#
# COMPACT_ATOMS: atom_id res chain seq x y z
N MET A 1 2.97 -15.66 11.27
CA MET A 1 1.87 -16.05 10.36
C MET A 1 1.92 -15.22 9.07
N LEU A 2 1.66 -15.79 7.88
CA LEU A 2 1.50 -15.04 6.62
C LEU A 2 0.02 -15.10 6.20
N LYS A 3 -0.58 -13.95 5.86
CA LYS A 3 -1.93 -13.82 5.34
C LYS A 3 -1.91 -13.05 4.02
N ASN A 4 -2.76 -13.46 3.09
CA ASN A 4 -2.91 -12.84 1.79
C ASN A 4 -4.35 -12.37 1.63
N PHE A 5 -4.54 -11.06 1.50
CA PHE A 5 -5.85 -10.44 1.27
C PHE A 5 -5.97 -10.10 -0.20
N LYS A 6 -7.12 -10.36 -0.81
CA LYS A 6 -7.43 -9.96 -2.19
C LYS A 6 -8.10 -8.59 -2.18
N LEU A 7 -7.82 -7.81 -3.20
CA LEU A 7 -8.39 -6.47 -3.40
C LEU A 7 -8.75 -6.32 -4.87
N GLU A 8 -9.95 -5.85 -5.20
CA GLU A 8 -10.26 -5.38 -6.55
C GLU A 8 -10.13 -3.87 -6.57
N THR A 9 -9.40 -3.35 -7.57
CA THR A 9 -9.23 -1.92 -7.76
C THR A 9 -9.97 -1.48 -9.02
N ASP A 10 -10.61 -0.32 -8.96
CA ASP A 10 -11.36 0.24 -10.08
C ASP A 10 -10.53 1.26 -10.88
N ARG A 11 -9.83 2.14 -10.15
CA ARG A 11 -8.96 3.19 -10.72
C ARG A 11 -7.69 3.33 -9.89
N SER A 12 -6.75 4.12 -10.42
CA SER A 12 -5.61 4.60 -9.63
C SER A 12 -6.10 5.40 -8.43
N GLY A 13 -5.50 5.16 -7.26
CA GLY A 13 -5.96 5.74 -6.00
C GLY A 13 -5.44 5.01 -4.77
N LEU A 14 -5.78 5.56 -3.59
CA LEU A 14 -5.50 4.93 -2.31
C LEU A 14 -6.71 4.12 -1.84
N VAL A 15 -6.46 2.92 -1.33
CA VAL A 15 -7.46 2.03 -0.74
C VAL A 15 -7.03 1.71 0.68
N ASP A 16 -7.90 2.00 1.66
CA ASP A 16 -7.62 1.73 3.07
C ASP A 16 -7.59 0.20 3.31
N VAL A 17 -6.44 -0.30 3.77
CA VAL A 17 -6.23 -1.71 4.09
C VAL A 17 -5.86 -1.90 5.57
N THR A 18 -6.11 -0.90 6.40
CA THR A 18 -5.78 -0.92 7.83
C THR A 18 -6.45 -2.11 8.53
N SER A 19 -7.72 -2.38 8.22
CA SER A 19 -8.46 -3.52 8.79
C SER A 19 -7.83 -4.87 8.48
N PHE A 20 -7.30 -5.06 7.26
CA PHE A 20 -6.61 -6.31 6.89
C PHE A 20 -5.39 -6.57 7.78
N VAL A 21 -4.68 -5.50 8.12
CA VAL A 21 -3.49 -5.55 8.97
C VAL A 21 -3.87 -5.83 10.42
N GLU A 22 -4.89 -5.14 10.93
CA GLU A 22 -5.40 -5.33 12.29
C GLU A 22 -5.98 -6.74 12.50
N ASP A 23 -6.73 -7.26 11.53
CA ASP A 23 -7.29 -8.61 11.56
C ASP A 23 -6.16 -9.65 11.57
N ALA A 24 -5.15 -9.50 10.72
CA ALA A 24 -4.00 -10.39 10.70
C ALA A 24 -3.21 -10.36 12.01
N LEU A 25 -3.06 -9.18 12.65
CA LEU A 25 -2.42 -9.08 13.96
C LEU A 25 -3.26 -9.78 15.04
N LYS A 26 -4.56 -9.50 15.09
CA LYS A 26 -5.49 -10.07 16.07
C LYS A 26 -5.51 -11.59 16.01
N GLU A 27 -5.63 -12.15 14.80
CA GLU A 27 -5.61 -13.60 14.58
C GLU A 27 -4.27 -14.24 14.94
N SER A 28 -3.16 -13.50 14.81
CA SER A 28 -1.84 -14.04 15.12
C SER A 28 -1.62 -14.30 16.62
N GLY A 29 -2.34 -13.58 17.50
CA GLY A 29 -2.15 -13.60 18.95
C GLY A 29 -0.80 -13.06 19.45
N VAL A 30 0.04 -12.52 18.57
CA VAL A 30 1.38 -12.02 18.91
C VAL A 30 1.27 -10.76 19.77
N GLN A 31 2.02 -10.73 20.87
CA GLN A 31 2.02 -9.61 21.83
C GLN A 31 3.18 -8.63 21.59
N ASP A 32 4.33 -9.13 21.13
CA ASP A 32 5.53 -8.33 20.85
C ASP A 32 6.21 -8.89 19.59
N GLY A 33 6.69 -8.00 18.72
CA GLY A 33 7.30 -8.41 17.46
C GLY A 33 7.26 -7.36 16.35
N LEU A 34 7.27 -7.87 15.12
CA LEU A 34 7.21 -7.08 13.90
C LEU A 34 6.08 -7.55 13.00
N LEU A 35 5.39 -6.59 12.40
CA LEU A 35 4.42 -6.80 11.34
C LEU A 35 4.97 -6.20 10.04
N LEU A 36 4.97 -6.97 8.96
CA LEU A 36 5.30 -6.52 7.61
C LEU A 36 4.06 -6.56 6.73
N VAL A 37 3.75 -5.43 6.10
CA VAL A 37 2.77 -5.32 5.01
C VAL A 37 3.56 -5.20 3.71
N SER A 38 3.24 -6.01 2.70
CA SER A 38 3.91 -5.98 1.40
C SER A 38 2.90 -6.23 0.28
N VAL A 39 3.13 -5.59 -0.87
CA VAL A 39 2.34 -5.80 -2.09
C VAL A 39 3.18 -6.51 -3.14
N PRO A 40 2.77 -7.69 -3.64
CA PRO A 40 3.50 -8.41 -4.69
C PRO A 40 3.17 -7.87 -6.09
N HIS A 41 3.13 -6.54 -6.24
CA HIS A 41 2.71 -5.85 -7.46
C HIS A 41 3.70 -4.75 -7.80
N SER A 42 4.21 -4.75 -9.02
CA SER A 42 5.24 -3.83 -9.49
C SER A 42 4.71 -2.45 -9.92
N THR A 43 3.39 -2.30 -9.98
CA THR A 43 2.66 -1.05 -10.29
C THR A 43 1.74 -0.61 -9.14
N ALA A 44 2.01 -1.08 -7.92
CA ALA A 44 1.32 -0.65 -6.71
C ALA A 44 2.29 -0.52 -5.53
N ALA A 45 1.86 0.16 -4.47
CA ALA A 45 2.67 0.40 -3.29
C ALA A 45 1.86 0.28 -1.99
N VAL A 46 2.56 0.35 -0.85
CA VAL A 46 1.93 0.55 0.46
C VAL A 46 2.43 1.87 1.04
N THR A 47 1.51 2.68 1.55
CA THR A 47 1.85 3.95 2.21
C THR A 47 1.07 4.14 3.50
N VAL A 48 1.45 5.15 4.27
CA VAL A 48 0.77 5.57 5.49
C VAL A 48 0.42 7.04 5.33
N VAL A 49 -0.86 7.36 5.42
CA VAL A 49 -1.37 8.73 5.29
C VAL A 49 -2.40 8.99 6.39
N SER A 50 -2.66 10.26 6.66
CA SER A 50 -3.68 10.65 7.61
C SER A 50 -5.08 10.58 7.00
N PRO A 51 -6.06 9.97 7.68
CA PRO A 51 -7.42 9.84 7.17
C PRO A 51 -8.32 11.05 7.50
N TRP A 52 -7.83 12.05 8.26
CA TRP A 52 -8.67 13.11 8.83
C TRP A 52 -9.30 14.03 7.78
N ASP A 53 -8.61 14.22 6.66
CA ASP A 53 -9.10 14.99 5.53
C ASP A 53 -8.95 14.15 4.26
N VAL A 54 -10.08 13.86 3.61
CA VAL A 54 -10.10 13.11 2.35
C VAL A 54 -9.34 13.87 1.27
N LEU A 55 -9.34 15.20 1.29
CA LEU A 55 -8.58 16.02 0.36
C LEU A 55 -7.07 15.79 0.50
N GLY A 56 -6.59 15.48 1.71
CA GLY A 56 -5.19 15.13 1.92
C GLY A 56 -4.78 13.82 1.23
N LEU A 57 -5.71 12.88 1.03
CA LEU A 57 -5.47 11.67 0.25
C LEU A 57 -5.40 11.99 -1.26
N GLU A 58 -6.25 12.91 -1.72
CA GLU A 58 -6.25 13.41 -3.09
C GLU A 58 -4.96 14.16 -3.40
N ASP A 59 -4.52 15.08 -2.54
CA ASP A 59 -3.26 15.82 -2.68
C ASP A 59 -2.07 14.88 -2.83
N VAL A 60 -1.99 13.83 -2.01
CA VAL A 60 -0.92 12.83 -2.08
C VAL A 60 -0.97 12.07 -3.41
N HIS A 61 -2.16 11.75 -3.92
CA HIS A 61 -2.35 11.08 -5.20
C HIS A 61 -2.01 11.98 -6.39
N ASP A 62 -2.45 13.23 -6.36
CA ASP A 62 -2.25 14.18 -7.44
C ASP A 62 -0.78 14.58 -7.53
N GLU A 63 -0.11 14.73 -6.38
CA GLU A 63 1.29 15.09 -6.32
C GLU A 63 2.19 13.98 -6.90
N ILE A 64 1.94 12.70 -6.62
CA ILE A 64 2.73 11.63 -7.25
C ILE A 64 2.46 11.54 -8.76
N CYS A 65 1.24 11.86 -9.20
CA CYS A 65 0.90 11.95 -10.62
C CYS A 65 1.55 13.15 -11.29
N ARG A 66 1.74 14.27 -10.58
CA ARG A 66 2.47 15.44 -11.05
C ARG A 66 3.98 15.17 -11.16
N LEU A 67 4.57 14.48 -10.17
CA LEU A 67 5.99 14.11 -10.16
C LEU A 67 6.32 13.06 -11.22
N VAL A 68 5.42 12.11 -11.43
CA VAL A 68 5.55 11.04 -12.44
C VAL A 68 4.29 11.03 -13.30
N PRO A 69 4.20 11.93 -14.30
CA PRO A 69 3.05 11.97 -15.18
C PRO A 69 3.01 10.74 -16.09
N THR A 70 1.80 10.26 -16.35
CA THR A 70 1.54 9.28 -17.41
C THR A 70 1.88 9.93 -18.75
N ARG A 71 2.78 9.32 -19.51
CA ARG A 71 3.29 9.86 -20.78
C ARG A 71 3.80 8.72 -21.66
N ILE A 72 3.90 8.99 -22.96
CA ILE A 72 4.18 7.96 -23.98
C ILE A 72 5.67 7.77 -24.30
N ASP A 73 6.57 8.51 -23.67
CA ASP A 73 8.01 8.53 -24.00
C ASP A 73 8.87 7.70 -23.01
N PHE A 74 8.24 6.89 -22.14
CA PHE A 74 8.97 5.92 -21.34
C PHE A 74 9.69 4.89 -22.23
N LYS A 75 10.78 4.30 -21.75
CA LYS A 75 11.43 3.19 -22.47
C LYS A 75 10.61 1.90 -22.41
N HIS A 76 9.85 1.73 -21.33
CA HIS A 76 8.89 0.64 -21.19
C HIS A 76 7.65 0.94 -22.04
N GLN A 77 7.49 0.16 -23.11
CA GLN A 77 6.41 0.30 -24.11
C GLN A 77 5.67 -1.02 -24.34
N TYR A 78 5.86 -2.01 -23.45
CA TYR A 78 5.29 -3.34 -23.61
C TYR A 78 3.78 -3.38 -23.33
N ASP A 79 3.34 -2.62 -22.31
CA ASP A 79 1.94 -2.48 -21.93
C ASP A 79 1.52 -0.99 -22.09
N THR A 80 0.67 -0.46 -21.21
CA THR A 80 0.19 0.92 -21.32
C THR A 80 1.19 1.98 -20.78
N PRO A 81 1.05 3.26 -21.21
CA PRO A 81 1.74 4.38 -20.57
C PRO A 81 1.48 4.50 -19.06
N GLN A 82 0.30 4.06 -18.62
CA GLN A 82 -0.09 4.04 -17.21
C GLN A 82 0.72 3.00 -16.43
N ASP A 83 0.86 1.79 -16.98
CA ASP A 83 1.70 0.72 -16.42
C ASP A 83 3.17 1.17 -16.30
N ALA A 84 3.69 1.80 -17.36
CA ALA A 84 5.05 2.38 -17.37
C ALA A 84 5.25 3.41 -16.24
N ALA A 85 4.31 4.35 -16.09
CA ALA A 85 4.35 5.34 -15.01
C ALA A 85 4.17 4.68 -13.63
N GLY A 86 3.27 3.69 -13.53
CA GLY A 86 2.96 2.95 -12.31
C GLY A 86 4.17 2.24 -11.74
N HIS A 87 5.03 1.68 -12.60
CA HIS A 87 6.31 1.10 -12.19
C HIS A 87 7.23 2.11 -11.49
N VAL A 88 7.36 3.30 -12.07
CA VAL A 88 8.20 4.37 -11.50
C VAL A 88 7.61 4.87 -10.18
N LYS A 89 6.29 5.10 -10.13
CA LYS A 89 5.59 5.52 -8.90
C LYS A 89 5.76 4.48 -7.78
N ALA A 90 5.55 3.20 -8.07
CA ALA A 90 5.73 2.11 -7.10
C ALA A 90 7.17 2.00 -6.59
N ALA A 91 8.16 2.16 -7.47
CA ALA A 91 9.57 2.16 -7.10
C ALA A 91 9.94 3.31 -6.15
N LEU A 92 9.35 4.50 -6.33
CA LEU A 92 9.59 5.65 -5.45
C LEU A 92 8.93 5.50 -4.08
N VAL A 93 7.70 5.00 -4.02
CA VAL A 93 6.93 4.88 -2.75
C VAL A 93 7.37 3.67 -1.92
N GLY A 94 7.68 2.56 -2.60
CA GLY A 94 8.04 1.29 -1.99
C GLY A 94 6.85 0.35 -1.81
N HIS A 95 7.13 -0.95 -2.03
CA HIS A 95 6.12 -2.01 -2.02
C HIS A 95 5.85 -2.59 -0.62
N SER A 96 6.48 -2.09 0.44
CA SER A 96 6.28 -2.61 1.79
C SER A 96 6.45 -1.58 2.90
N LYS A 97 5.84 -1.87 4.06
CA LYS A 97 5.95 -1.12 5.32
C LYS A 97 6.02 -2.09 6.50
N SER A 98 6.91 -1.80 7.44
CA SER A 98 7.07 -2.57 8.69
C SER A 98 6.60 -1.75 9.88
N PHE A 99 5.96 -2.42 10.84
CA PHE A 99 5.43 -1.83 12.06
C PHE A 99 5.86 -2.67 13.25
N PHE A 100 6.17 -2.01 14.37
CA PHE A 100 6.36 -2.70 15.64
C PHE A 100 5.02 -3.21 16.17
N ILE A 101 5.09 -4.29 16.94
CA ILE A 101 3.97 -4.80 17.73
C ILE A 101 4.39 -4.67 19.18
N ASP A 102 3.58 -3.99 20.00
CA ASP A 102 3.78 -3.85 21.44
C ASP A 102 2.44 -4.06 22.16
N GLN A 103 2.43 -4.91 23.19
CA GLN A 103 1.24 -5.30 23.94
C GLN A 103 0.05 -5.72 23.05
N GLY A 104 0.34 -6.44 21.97
CA GLY A 104 -0.65 -6.91 21.00
C GLY A 104 -1.26 -5.80 20.14
N LYS A 105 -0.69 -4.59 20.16
CA LYS A 105 -1.12 -3.44 19.36
C LYS A 105 -0.10 -3.13 18.30
N LEU A 106 -0.59 -2.66 17.15
CA LEU A 106 0.24 -2.17 16.08
C LEU A 106 0.81 -0.80 16.46
N GLY A 107 2.11 -0.59 16.26
CA GLY A 107 2.80 0.69 16.44
C GLY A 107 2.44 1.72 15.37
N LEU A 108 1.15 2.00 15.23
CA LEU A 108 0.56 2.97 14.30
C LEU A 108 0.01 4.16 15.10
N GLY A 109 0.36 5.38 14.70
CA GLY A 109 -0.13 6.60 15.37
C GLY A 109 -1.63 6.82 15.15
N HIS A 110 -2.29 7.53 16.08
CA HIS A 110 -3.74 7.77 16.00
C HIS A 110 -4.19 8.50 14.72
N SER A 111 -3.31 9.30 14.12
CA SER A 111 -3.55 10.03 12.88
C SER A 111 -3.06 9.30 11.64
N GLN A 112 -2.79 7.99 11.71
CA GLN A 112 -2.23 7.21 10.63
C GLN A 112 -3.15 6.06 10.23
N LYS A 113 -3.26 5.82 8.91
CA LYS A 113 -3.86 4.62 8.33
C LYS A 113 -2.97 4.05 7.24
N ILE A 114 -3.11 2.75 7.00
CA ILE A 114 -2.32 1.99 6.03
C ILE A 114 -3.12 1.88 4.73
N TYR A 115 -2.53 2.32 3.63
CA TYR A 115 -3.18 2.34 2.33
C TYR A 115 -2.42 1.48 1.33
N PHE A 116 -3.16 0.67 0.59
CA PHE A 116 -2.73 0.14 -0.71
C PHE A 116 -2.86 1.26 -1.73
N TRP A 117 -1.82 1.50 -2.52
CA TRP A 117 -1.81 2.57 -3.50
C TRP A 117 -1.70 1.99 -4.91
N GLU A 118 -2.81 2.06 -5.63
CA GLU A 118 -2.94 1.60 -7.02
C GLU A 118 -2.48 2.68 -8.00
N PHE A 119 -1.66 2.29 -8.99
CA PHE A 119 -1.20 3.19 -10.06
C PHE A 119 -1.57 2.72 -11.47
N ASP A 120 -2.07 1.50 -11.63
CA ASP A 120 -2.38 0.85 -12.91
C ASP A 120 -3.72 0.07 -12.85
N GLY A 121 -4.69 0.58 -12.08
CA GLY A 121 -6.04 0.01 -12.00
C GLY A 121 -6.87 0.27 -13.27
N PRO A 122 -7.93 -0.51 -13.54
CA PRO A 122 -8.50 -1.56 -12.69
C PRO A 122 -7.73 -2.90 -12.76
N ARG A 123 -7.45 -3.48 -11.61
CA ARG A 123 -6.74 -4.78 -11.48
C ARG A 123 -7.19 -5.54 -10.24
N SER A 124 -7.16 -6.87 -10.33
CA SER A 124 -7.19 -7.75 -9.16
C SER A 124 -5.81 -7.75 -8.49
N ARG A 125 -5.78 -7.35 -7.23
CA ARG A 125 -4.58 -7.12 -6.43
C ARG A 125 -4.59 -7.97 -5.17
N SER A 126 -3.46 -7.94 -4.47
CA SER A 126 -3.30 -8.60 -3.19
C SER A 126 -2.39 -7.82 -2.26
N VAL A 127 -2.64 -7.98 -0.97
CA VAL A 127 -1.82 -7.45 0.12
C VAL A 127 -1.37 -8.62 0.99
N HIS A 128 -0.08 -8.72 1.22
CA HIS A 128 0.52 -9.73 2.09
C HIS A 128 0.82 -9.12 3.45
N VAL A 129 0.35 -9.77 4.52
CA VAL A 129 0.63 -9.38 5.89
C VAL A 129 1.35 -10.52 6.59
N LYS A 130 2.58 -10.25 7.04
CA LYS A 130 3.41 -11.20 7.80
C LYS A 130 3.59 -10.69 9.23
N VAL A 131 3.14 -11.49 10.19
CA VAL A 131 3.42 -11.27 11.61
C VAL A 131 4.57 -12.16 12.06
N ILE A 132 5.56 -11.56 12.70
CA ILE A 132 6.78 -12.18 13.24
C ILE A 132 6.82 -11.87 14.73
N LYS A 133 6.93 -12.92 15.55
CA LYS A 133 7.09 -12.79 17.01
C LYS A 133 8.57 -12.59 17.34
N SER A 134 8.86 -11.71 18.31
CA SER A 134 10.18 -11.60 18.95
C SER A 134 10.56 -12.86 19.73
#